data_AF-A0A0A1YZE9-F1
#
_entry.id   AF-A0A0A1YZE9-F1
#
_cell.length_a   1.000
_cell.length_b   1.000
_cell.length_c   1.000
_cell.angle_alpha   90.00
_cell.angle_beta   90.00
_cell.angle_gamma   90.00
#
_symmetry.space_group_name_H-M   'P 1'
#
loop_
_entity.id
_entity.type
_entity.pdbx_description
1 polymer ?
#
loop_
_entity_poly.entity_id
_entity_poly.type
_entity_poly.pdbx_seq_one_letter_code
_entity_poly.pdbx_strand_id
1 'polypeptide(L)'
;MAEDVLPHMPGQTLLAKKAPEWSTGVQRSVSGRRRTTAYYAAPVWSFQINYNAVRKRPGLDEWTRLVEFFNERKGQFGDFLFFDRTDHQVTKHRFGFGDGVTRTFQLSRSIGGWVEPIYGVVNIEVLTVGGVLGTAYSVDALGAVTFPQPPAVGAALEWTGAFFFRCAYDSDSLDSAQPFGKIWEMKNVSFTSIKP
;
A
#
# COMPACT_ATOMS: atom_id res chain seq x y z
N MET A 1 -14.29 -6.51 -11.00
CA MET A 1 -13.17 -5.60 -10.62
C MET A 1 -12.79 -5.98 -9.22
N ALA A 2 -11.51 -6.03 -8.87
CA ALA A 2 -11.11 -6.34 -7.49
C ALA A 2 -11.83 -5.36 -6.56
N GLU A 3 -12.75 -5.88 -5.74
CA GLU A 3 -13.75 -5.06 -5.03
C GLU A 3 -13.08 -4.05 -4.10
N ASP A 4 -11.86 -4.36 -3.64
CA ASP A 4 -11.08 -3.54 -2.70
C ASP A 4 -10.02 -2.63 -3.31
N VAL A 5 -9.96 -2.45 -4.64
CA VAL A 5 -8.97 -1.55 -5.26
C VAL A 5 -9.59 -0.20 -5.58
N LEU A 6 -8.97 0.89 -5.13
CA LEU A 6 -9.39 2.26 -5.44
C LEU A 6 -9.54 2.42 -6.96
N PRO A 7 -10.74 2.77 -7.46
CA PRO A 7 -10.97 2.85 -8.90
C PRO A 7 -10.09 3.90 -9.58
N HIS A 8 -9.36 3.46 -10.61
CA HIS A 8 -8.67 4.39 -11.50
C HIS A 8 -9.65 4.95 -12.54
N MET A 9 -9.73 6.27 -12.62
CA MET A 9 -10.59 6.98 -13.58
C MET A 9 -9.75 7.88 -14.49
N PRO A 10 -10.11 8.07 -15.77
CA PRO A 10 -9.40 8.98 -16.69
C PRO A 10 -9.25 10.42 -16.18
N GLY A 11 -10.15 10.89 -15.32
CA GLY A 11 -10.08 12.22 -14.70
C GLY A 11 -9.15 12.34 -13.48
N GLN A 12 -8.53 11.24 -13.05
CA GLN A 12 -7.59 11.20 -11.93
C GLN A 12 -6.25 11.83 -12.35
N THR A 13 -5.81 12.84 -11.61
CA THR A 13 -4.48 13.44 -11.82
C THR A 13 -3.38 12.49 -11.35
N LEU A 14 -2.13 12.84 -11.67
CA LEU A 14 -0.98 12.30 -10.93
C LEU A 14 -1.14 12.58 -9.42
N LEU A 15 -0.36 11.85 -8.61
CA LEU A 15 -0.30 12.03 -7.16
C LEU A 15 0.00 13.50 -6.84
N ALA A 16 -0.90 14.14 -6.09
CA ALA A 16 -0.68 15.47 -5.54
C ALA A 16 0.26 15.42 -4.32
N LYS A 17 0.24 14.31 -3.57
CA LYS A 17 1.15 14.01 -2.46
C LYS A 17 1.49 12.52 -2.44
N LYS A 18 2.76 12.22 -2.15
CA LYS A 18 3.26 10.94 -1.66
C LYS A 18 4.40 11.21 -0.69
N ALA A 19 4.22 10.90 0.59
CA ALA A 19 5.21 11.21 1.61
C ALA A 19 5.32 10.08 2.65
N PRO A 20 6.55 9.67 3.03
CA PRO A 20 6.74 8.80 4.18
C PRO A 20 6.59 9.58 5.48
N GLU A 21 5.86 9.03 6.44
CA GLU A 21 5.58 9.59 7.75
C GLU A 21 6.09 8.67 8.86
N TRP A 22 6.90 9.25 9.76
CA TRP A 22 7.49 8.57 10.91
C TRP A 22 6.90 9.10 12.20
N SER A 23 6.51 8.19 13.09
CA SER A 23 6.12 8.55 14.45
C SER A 23 7.33 8.42 15.38
N THR A 24 7.79 9.54 15.93
CA THR A 24 8.94 9.59 16.86
C THR A 24 8.64 10.43 18.10
N GLY A 25 8.91 9.87 19.27
CA GLY A 25 8.87 10.59 20.53
C GLY A 25 10.20 11.27 20.80
N VAL A 26 10.20 12.57 21.08
CA VAL A 26 11.41 13.33 21.41
C VAL A 26 11.25 13.96 22.79
N GLN A 27 12.10 13.55 23.73
CA GLN A 27 12.14 14.08 25.09
C GLN A 27 13.45 14.86 25.30
N ARG A 28 13.35 16.07 25.85
CA ARG A 28 14.51 16.93 26.18
C ARG A 28 14.56 17.15 27.68
N SER A 29 15.70 16.86 28.27
CA SER A 29 15.97 17.15 29.67
C SER A 29 16.36 18.63 29.86
N VAL A 30 16.24 19.13 31.10
CA VAL A 30 16.71 20.47 31.48
C VAL A 30 18.22 20.67 31.25
N SER A 31 19.00 19.60 31.22
CA SER A 31 20.44 19.64 30.91
C SER A 31 20.73 19.65 29.41
N GLY A 32 19.72 19.78 28.55
CA GLY A 32 19.85 19.79 27.09
C GLY A 32 20.02 18.42 26.43
N ARG A 33 20.10 17.32 27.19
CA ARG A 33 20.20 15.96 26.61
C ARG A 33 18.87 15.57 25.96
N ARG A 34 18.95 14.92 24.80
CA ARG A 34 17.81 14.46 23.99
C ARG A 34 17.71 12.94 24.04
N ARG A 35 16.53 12.42 24.34
CA ARG A 35 16.15 11.00 24.18
C ARG A 35 15.12 10.90 23.08
N THR A 36 15.29 9.92 22.19
CA THR A 36 14.37 9.69 21.08
C THR A 36 13.88 8.25 21.07
N THR A 37 12.61 8.05 20.72
CA THR A 37 12.01 6.72 20.54
C THR A 37 11.32 6.71 19.18
N ALA A 38 11.71 5.77 18.31
CA ALA A 38 10.99 5.52 17.07
C ALA A 38 9.82 4.58 17.37
N TYR A 39 8.59 5.05 17.15
CA TYR A 39 7.38 4.27 17.40
C TYR A 39 7.04 3.36 16.23
N TYR A 40 7.35 3.79 15.01
CA TYR A 40 7.17 2.96 13.82
C TYR A 40 8.47 2.26 13.45
N ALA A 41 8.39 1.00 13.00
CA ALA A 41 9.53 0.24 12.46
C ALA A 41 9.78 0.53 10.96
N ALA A 42 8.74 0.93 10.24
CA ALA A 42 8.75 1.37 8.84
C ALA A 42 7.89 2.64 8.73
N PRO A 43 8.03 3.50 7.72
CA PRO A 43 7.13 4.65 7.60
C PRO A 43 5.70 4.20 7.31
N VAL A 44 4.78 5.13 7.49
CA VAL A 44 3.44 5.08 6.90
C VAL A 44 3.43 6.04 5.71
N TRP A 45 2.76 5.72 4.62
CA TRP A 45 2.71 6.54 3.42
C TRP A 45 1.42 7.34 3.34
N SER A 46 1.55 8.65 3.26
CA SER A 46 0.44 9.56 3.03
C SER A 46 0.32 9.89 1.55
N PHE A 47 -0.88 9.74 1.02
CA PHE A 47 -1.21 10.00 -0.38
C PHE A 47 -2.29 11.07 -0.49
N GLN A 48 -2.24 11.81 -1.60
CA GLN A 48 -3.32 12.72 -1.98
C GLN A 48 -3.47 12.69 -3.49
N ILE A 49 -4.71 12.58 -3.95
CA ILE A 49 -5.06 12.63 -5.37
C ILE A 49 -6.17 13.65 -5.61
N ASN A 50 -6.25 14.13 -6.85
CA ASN A 50 -7.34 14.97 -7.30
C ASN A 50 -8.03 14.30 -8.49
N TYR A 51 -9.34 14.47 -8.56
CA TYR A 51 -10.13 14.16 -9.73
C TYR A 51 -10.69 15.48 -10.28
N ASN A 52 -10.10 15.97 -11.37
CA ASN A 52 -10.46 17.27 -11.93
C ASN A 52 -11.70 17.21 -12.84
N ALA A 53 -12.01 16.03 -13.38
CA ALA A 53 -13.16 15.82 -14.25
C ALA A 53 -13.70 14.40 -14.10
N VAL A 54 -14.75 14.25 -13.30
CA VAL A 54 -15.46 13.00 -13.04
C VAL A 54 -16.81 13.04 -13.73
N ARG A 55 -17.06 12.09 -14.62
CA ARG A 55 -18.27 12.07 -15.44
C ARG A 55 -19.44 11.43 -14.67
N LYS A 56 -20.62 12.03 -14.79
CA LYS A 56 -21.89 11.49 -14.28
C LYS A 56 -22.94 11.44 -15.40
N ARG A 57 -22.86 10.42 -16.25
CA ARG A 57 -23.79 10.21 -17.38
C ARG A 57 -23.95 8.72 -17.72
N PRO A 58 -25.04 8.32 -18.40
CA PRO A 58 -25.22 6.92 -18.81
C PRO A 58 -23.99 6.37 -19.57
N GLY A 59 -23.54 5.19 -19.16
CA GLY A 59 -22.35 4.51 -19.70
C GLY A 59 -21.00 5.03 -19.17
N LEU A 60 -20.94 6.19 -18.52
CA LEU A 60 -19.74 6.79 -17.95
C LEU A 60 -20.08 7.51 -16.64
N ASP A 61 -20.49 6.72 -15.64
CA ASP A 61 -20.80 7.21 -14.29
C ASP A 61 -19.65 6.90 -13.32
N GLU A 62 -18.61 7.72 -13.43
CA GLU A 62 -17.40 7.62 -12.61
C GLU A 62 -17.67 8.16 -11.21
N TRP A 63 -18.54 9.17 -11.09
CA TRP A 63 -18.87 9.80 -9.80
C TRP A 63 -19.57 8.79 -8.89
N THR A 64 -20.59 8.08 -9.42
CA THR A 64 -21.30 7.08 -8.62
C THR A 64 -20.35 5.99 -8.15
N ARG A 65 -19.43 5.52 -9.01
CA ARG A 65 -18.43 4.50 -8.64
C ARG A 65 -17.48 4.96 -7.52
N LEU A 66 -17.04 6.23 -7.52
CA LEU A 66 -16.17 6.75 -6.46
C LEU A 66 -16.92 6.91 -5.14
N VAL A 67 -18.17 7.41 -5.19
CA VAL A 67 -19.00 7.59 -3.99
C VAL A 67 -19.45 6.24 -3.41
N GLU A 68 -19.81 5.27 -4.26
CA GLU A 68 -20.09 3.89 -3.86
C GLU A 68 -18.88 3.28 -3.16
N PHE A 69 -17.70 3.37 -3.78
CA PHE A 69 -16.46 2.87 -3.20
C PHE A 69 -16.16 3.49 -1.83
N PHE A 70 -16.36 4.80 -1.66
CA PHE A 70 -16.20 5.49 -0.36
C PHE A 70 -17.21 5.01 0.68
N ASN A 71 -18.49 4.88 0.29
CA ASN A 71 -19.56 4.47 1.20
C ASN A 71 -19.45 3.01 1.66
N GLU A 72 -18.97 2.11 0.80
CA GLU A 72 -18.67 0.72 1.18
C GLU A 72 -17.59 0.65 2.28
N ARG A 73 -16.69 1.63 2.34
CA ARG A 73 -15.61 1.73 3.35
C ARG A 73 -16.05 2.52 4.57
N LYS A 74 -17.21 3.20 4.51
CA LYS A 74 -17.74 4.01 5.61
C LYS A 74 -16.71 5.06 6.09
N GLY A 75 -16.08 5.77 5.15
CA GLY A 75 -15.06 6.77 5.49
C GLY A 75 -13.75 6.15 5.96
N GLN A 76 -13.29 6.53 7.15
CA GLN A 76 -12.02 6.10 7.73
C GLN A 76 -12.03 4.65 8.23
N PHE A 77 -13.21 4.02 8.31
CA PHE A 77 -13.37 2.70 8.92
C PHE A 77 -12.75 1.58 8.09
N GLY A 78 -13.10 1.50 6.81
CA GLY A 78 -12.71 0.43 5.90
C GLY A 78 -11.39 0.72 5.21
N ASP A 79 -10.62 -0.34 4.96
CA ASP A 79 -9.40 -0.26 4.19
C ASP A 79 -9.63 -0.61 2.71
N PHE A 80 -8.62 -0.30 1.91
CA PHE A 80 -8.59 -0.61 0.49
C PHE A 80 -7.16 -0.64 -0.05
N LEU A 81 -7.00 -1.16 -1.26
CA LEU A 81 -5.76 -1.17 -2.00
C LEU A 81 -5.66 0.03 -2.95
N PHE A 82 -4.53 0.72 -2.90
CA PHE A 82 -4.19 1.82 -3.77
C PHE A 82 -3.06 1.43 -4.74
N PHE A 83 -3.37 1.53 -6.04
CA PHE A 83 -2.40 1.33 -7.11
C PHE A 83 -1.62 2.61 -7.42
N ASP A 84 -0.36 2.66 -6.99
CA ASP A 84 0.58 3.71 -7.39
C ASP A 84 1.31 3.30 -8.67
N ARG A 85 0.98 3.96 -9.78
CA ARG A 85 1.59 3.71 -11.10
C ARG A 85 3.11 3.83 -11.13
N THR A 86 3.68 4.63 -10.24
CA THR A 86 5.13 4.86 -10.18
C THR A 86 5.84 3.90 -9.25
N ASP A 87 5.11 3.17 -8.41
CA ASP A 87 5.67 2.37 -7.32
C ASP A 87 4.74 1.22 -6.94
N HIS A 88 4.77 0.17 -7.76
CA HIS A 88 3.91 -1.01 -7.60
C HIS A 88 4.59 -2.31 -8.00
N GLN A 89 5.85 -2.27 -8.45
CA GLN A 89 6.57 -3.44 -8.92
C GLN A 89 7.80 -3.67 -8.05
N VAL A 90 8.10 -4.93 -7.82
CA VAL A 90 9.29 -5.39 -7.15
C VAL A 90 10.01 -6.36 -8.06
N THR A 91 11.31 -6.14 -8.26
CA THR A 91 12.14 -6.97 -9.14
C THR A 91 13.27 -7.57 -8.34
N LYS A 92 13.27 -8.90 -8.21
CA LYS A 92 14.33 -9.69 -7.56
C LYS A 92 14.75 -9.12 -6.20
N HIS A 93 13.78 -8.85 -5.34
CA HIS A 93 14.04 -8.34 -3.99
C HIS A 93 14.16 -9.49 -3.00
N ARG A 94 15.21 -9.46 -2.19
CA ARG A 94 15.39 -10.42 -1.10
C ARG A 94 14.62 -9.98 0.13
N PHE A 95 13.59 -10.75 0.49
CA PHE A 95 12.73 -10.46 1.63
C PHE A 95 13.11 -11.24 2.90
N GLY A 96 14.04 -12.20 2.82
CA GLY A 96 14.53 -12.91 4.00
C GLY A 96 15.61 -13.95 3.70
N PHE A 97 16.00 -14.66 4.76
CA PHE A 97 16.83 -15.85 4.70
C PHE A 97 16.15 -16.98 5.45
N GLY A 98 16.27 -18.20 4.93
CA GLY A 98 15.94 -19.39 5.70
C GLY A 98 16.85 -19.55 6.92
N ASP A 99 16.26 -20.03 8.01
CA ASP A 99 16.93 -20.36 9.28
C ASP A 99 16.72 -21.84 9.65
N GLY A 100 16.09 -22.63 8.78
CA GLY A 100 15.75 -24.03 9.02
C GLY A 100 14.59 -24.28 9.99
N VAL A 101 13.95 -23.22 10.52
CA VAL A 101 12.88 -23.33 11.53
C VAL A 101 11.65 -22.52 11.16
N THR A 102 11.83 -21.25 10.78
CA THR A 102 10.77 -20.32 10.39
C THR A 102 10.16 -20.73 9.06
N ARG A 103 8.83 -20.75 9.00
CA ARG A 103 8.07 -21.10 7.78
C ARG A 103 7.36 -19.92 7.15
N THR A 104 7.13 -18.85 7.92
CA THR A 104 6.35 -17.70 7.49
C THR A 104 7.24 -16.47 7.45
N PHE A 105 7.21 -15.77 6.33
CA PHE A 105 8.06 -14.61 6.05
C PHE A 105 7.22 -13.51 5.42
N GLN A 106 7.36 -12.28 5.92
CA GLN A 106 6.66 -11.11 5.38
C GLN A 106 7.33 -10.64 4.08
N LEU A 107 6.56 -10.47 3.00
CA LEU A 107 7.06 -9.80 1.80
C LEU A 107 7.45 -8.36 2.13
N SER A 108 8.51 -7.91 1.49
CA SER A 108 9.02 -6.55 1.59
C SER A 108 9.43 -6.01 0.24
N ARG A 109 9.65 -4.70 0.18
CA ARG A 109 10.24 -4.00 -0.97
C ARG A 109 11.38 -3.11 -0.53
N SER A 110 12.22 -2.75 -1.49
CA SER A 110 13.29 -1.78 -1.30
C SER A 110 12.96 -0.43 -1.94
N ILE A 111 13.33 0.66 -1.27
CA ILE A 111 13.46 1.99 -1.86
C ILE A 111 14.92 2.42 -1.69
N GLY A 112 15.71 2.32 -2.75
CA GLY A 112 17.17 2.39 -2.62
C GLY A 112 17.66 1.32 -1.64
N GLY A 113 18.38 1.72 -0.59
CA GLY A 113 18.85 0.82 0.47
C GLY A 113 17.85 0.58 1.61
N TRP A 114 16.73 1.29 1.65
CA TRP A 114 15.72 1.14 2.70
C TRP A 114 14.76 0.00 2.39
N VAL A 115 14.38 -0.79 3.38
CA VAL A 115 13.45 -1.93 3.22
C VAL A 115 12.22 -1.74 4.10
N GLU A 116 11.04 -2.01 3.55
CA GLU A 116 9.77 -1.95 4.26
C GLU A 116 8.84 -3.12 3.89
N PRO A 117 7.96 -3.56 4.82
CA PRO A 117 7.00 -4.62 4.54
C PRO A 117 5.91 -4.16 3.56
N ILE A 118 5.34 -5.12 2.83
CA ILE A 118 4.19 -4.93 1.94
C ILE A 118 2.97 -5.63 2.53
N TYR A 119 1.82 -4.95 2.52
CA TYR A 119 0.54 -5.48 3.04
C TYR A 119 -0.57 -5.59 1.98
N GLY A 120 -0.22 -5.45 0.70
CA GLY A 120 -1.16 -5.50 -0.42
C GLY A 120 -0.55 -6.21 -1.62
N VAL A 121 -0.24 -7.50 -1.48
CA VAL A 121 0.30 -8.31 -2.59
C VAL A 121 -0.77 -8.49 -3.68
N VAL A 122 -0.40 -8.24 -4.93
CA VAL A 122 -1.30 -8.38 -6.09
C VAL A 122 -0.99 -9.68 -6.83
N ASN A 123 0.28 -9.90 -7.12
CA ASN A 123 0.77 -11.14 -7.70
C ASN A 123 2.24 -11.37 -7.32
N ILE A 124 2.61 -12.64 -7.27
CA ILE A 124 4.01 -13.07 -7.29
C ILE A 124 4.26 -13.69 -8.66
N GLU A 125 5.14 -13.07 -9.44
CA GLU A 125 5.54 -13.58 -10.75
C GLU A 125 6.62 -14.65 -10.59
N VAL A 126 7.59 -14.39 -9.72
CA VAL A 126 8.70 -15.29 -9.43
C VAL A 126 9.00 -15.23 -7.94
N LEU A 127 9.18 -16.39 -7.32
CA LEU A 127 9.75 -16.52 -5.99
C LEU A 127 10.86 -17.56 -6.05
N THR A 128 12.03 -17.25 -5.51
CA THR A 128 13.15 -18.19 -5.44
C THR A 128 13.56 -18.47 -3.99
N VAL A 129 14.02 -19.68 -3.75
CA VAL A 129 14.58 -20.15 -2.48
C VAL A 129 15.99 -20.66 -2.76
N GLY A 130 17.01 -19.97 -2.25
CA GLY A 130 18.41 -20.30 -2.53
C GLY A 130 18.77 -20.22 -4.02
N GLY A 131 18.11 -19.33 -4.78
CA GLY A 131 18.32 -19.17 -6.22
C GLY A 131 17.55 -20.14 -7.12
N VAL A 132 16.82 -21.10 -6.54
CA VAL A 132 15.95 -22.04 -7.27
C VAL A 132 14.52 -21.56 -7.24
N LEU A 133 13.78 -21.69 -8.34
CA LEU A 133 12.35 -21.35 -8.38
C LEU A 133 11.57 -22.13 -7.33
N GLY A 134 10.97 -21.41 -6.38
CA GLY A 134 10.05 -21.97 -5.39
C GLY A 134 8.66 -22.08 -6.00
N THR A 135 8.07 -23.27 -5.98
CA THR A 135 6.70 -23.52 -6.50
C THR A 135 5.72 -23.92 -5.41
N ALA A 136 6.22 -24.31 -4.23
CA ALA A 136 5.42 -24.74 -3.09
C ALA A 136 5.44 -23.67 -1.98
N TYR A 137 4.50 -22.75 -2.03
CA TYR A 137 4.23 -21.77 -0.98
C TYR A 137 2.79 -21.28 -1.09
N SER A 138 2.29 -20.64 -0.04
CA SER A 138 1.04 -19.87 -0.06
C SER A 138 1.33 -18.43 0.36
N VAL A 139 0.48 -17.51 -0.04
CA VAL A 139 0.59 -16.08 0.31
C VAL A 139 -0.79 -15.62 0.76
N ASP A 140 -0.85 -14.98 1.91
CA ASP A 140 -2.10 -14.36 2.38
C ASP A 140 -2.31 -12.96 1.79
N ALA A 141 -3.46 -12.35 2.08
CA ALA A 141 -3.81 -11.01 1.59
C ALA A 141 -2.92 -9.89 2.16
N LEU A 142 -2.13 -10.17 3.19
CA LEU A 142 -1.20 -9.25 3.84
C LEU A 142 0.24 -9.48 3.39
N GLY A 143 0.49 -10.39 2.45
CA GLY A 143 1.81 -10.65 1.91
C GLY A 143 2.69 -11.55 2.80
N ALA A 144 2.12 -12.30 3.74
CA ALA A 144 2.86 -13.31 4.47
C ALA A 144 3.00 -14.59 3.61
N VAL A 145 4.23 -14.90 3.22
CA VAL A 145 4.58 -16.13 2.49
C VAL A 145 4.77 -17.26 3.48
N THR A 146 4.01 -18.34 3.32
CA THR A 146 4.14 -19.55 4.15
C THR A 146 4.63 -20.72 3.31
N PHE A 147 5.77 -21.30 3.70
CA PHE A 147 6.34 -22.50 3.11
C PHE A 147 5.88 -23.77 3.85
N PRO A 148 5.68 -24.89 3.14
CA PRO A 148 5.28 -26.15 3.76
C PRO A 148 6.40 -26.73 4.66
N GLN A 149 7.66 -26.49 4.28
CA GLN A 149 8.84 -26.84 5.05
C GLN A 149 9.68 -25.58 5.27
N PRO A 150 10.36 -25.44 6.41
CA PRO A 150 11.18 -24.27 6.67
C PRO A 150 12.32 -24.20 5.64
N PRO A 151 12.57 -23.05 5.00
CA PRO A 151 13.69 -22.90 4.09
C PRO A 151 15.02 -23.16 4.80
N ALA A 152 15.97 -23.80 4.10
CA ALA A 152 17.27 -24.16 4.65
C ALA A 152 18.05 -22.93 5.15
N VAL A 153 18.91 -23.14 6.15
CA VAL A 153 19.75 -22.08 6.72
C VAL A 153 20.56 -21.38 5.62
N GLY A 154 20.44 -20.05 5.56
CA GLY A 154 21.16 -19.22 4.59
C GLY A 154 20.56 -19.20 3.18
N ALA A 155 19.47 -19.94 2.92
CA ALA A 155 18.77 -19.86 1.65
C ALA A 155 18.14 -18.47 1.47
N ALA A 156 18.62 -17.69 0.50
CA ALA A 156 18.04 -16.39 0.18
C ALA A 156 16.62 -16.58 -0.37
N LEU A 157 15.67 -15.82 0.18
CA LEU A 157 14.29 -15.79 -0.29
C LEU A 157 14.11 -14.52 -1.11
N GLU A 158 13.92 -14.65 -2.42
CA GLU A 158 13.77 -13.51 -3.34
C GLU A 158 12.43 -13.58 -4.06
N TRP A 159 11.87 -12.42 -4.38
CA TRP A 159 10.62 -12.35 -5.13
C TRP A 159 10.60 -11.21 -6.17
N THR A 160 9.81 -11.44 -7.21
CA THR A 160 9.43 -10.47 -8.24
C THR A 160 7.92 -10.52 -8.38
N GLY A 161 7.27 -9.36 -8.48
CA GLY A 161 5.83 -9.27 -8.63
C GLY A 161 5.31 -7.85 -8.46
N ALA A 162 4.00 -7.72 -8.26
CA ALA A 162 3.35 -6.44 -8.02
C ALA A 162 2.67 -6.37 -6.65
N PHE A 163 2.61 -5.16 -6.13
CA PHE A 163 1.94 -4.82 -4.89
C PHE A 163 1.18 -3.51 -5.03
N PHE A 164 0.16 -3.34 -4.20
CA PHE A 164 -0.54 -2.08 -3.95
C PHE A 164 -0.36 -1.68 -2.49
N PHE A 165 -0.55 -0.39 -2.20
CA PHE A 165 -0.55 0.10 -0.82
C PHE A 165 -1.90 -0.22 -0.19
N ARG A 166 -1.90 -0.87 0.98
CA ARG A 166 -3.13 -0.98 1.78
C ARG A 166 -3.32 0.30 2.56
N CYS A 167 -4.43 0.98 2.36
CA CYS A 167 -4.72 2.32 2.83
C CYS A 167 -6.11 2.42 3.46
N ALA A 168 -6.33 3.47 4.25
CA ALA A 168 -7.64 3.92 4.68
C ALA A 168 -7.77 5.42 4.41
N TYR A 169 -9.00 5.91 4.23
CA TYR A 169 -9.24 7.35 4.09
C TYR A 169 -8.84 8.10 5.36
N ASP A 170 -8.42 9.36 5.22
CA ASP A 170 -8.09 10.21 6.38
C ASP A 170 -9.31 10.97 6.94
N SER A 171 -10.46 10.89 6.26
CA SER A 171 -11.68 11.63 6.60
C SER A 171 -12.93 10.77 6.39
N ASP A 172 -13.96 11.02 7.21
CA ASP A 172 -15.30 10.45 7.06
C ASP A 172 -16.20 11.25 6.10
N SER A 173 -15.65 12.33 5.50
CA SER A 173 -16.29 13.09 4.43
C SER A 173 -15.51 12.97 3.13
N LEU A 174 -16.24 12.89 2.01
CA LEU A 174 -15.71 13.01 0.66
C LEU A 174 -16.31 14.22 -0.03
N ASP A 175 -15.52 15.29 -0.12
CA ASP A 175 -15.98 16.53 -0.74
C ASP A 175 -16.00 16.40 -2.26
N SER A 176 -17.12 16.80 -2.86
CA SER A 176 -17.27 16.86 -4.31
C SER A 176 -18.01 18.13 -4.73
N ALA A 177 -17.55 18.74 -5.82
CA ALA A 177 -18.17 19.91 -6.41
C ALA A 177 -18.62 19.61 -7.85
N GLN A 178 -19.67 20.28 -8.31
CA GLN A 178 -20.21 20.12 -9.66
C GLN A 178 -20.07 21.43 -10.43
N PRO A 179 -18.87 21.75 -10.94
CA PRO A 179 -18.62 23.04 -11.57
C PRO A 179 -19.37 23.20 -12.90
N PHE A 180 -19.62 22.09 -13.63
CA PHE A 180 -20.23 22.15 -14.96
C PHE A 180 -21.13 20.95 -15.25
N GLY A 181 -22.44 21.16 -15.35
CA GLY A 181 -23.38 20.19 -15.94
C GLY A 181 -23.21 18.77 -15.36
N LYS A 182 -22.73 17.82 -16.15
CA LYS A 182 -22.54 16.40 -15.75
C LYS A 182 -21.10 16.06 -15.33
N ILE A 183 -20.28 17.07 -15.02
CA ILE A 183 -18.89 16.94 -14.63
C ILE A 183 -18.74 17.38 -13.18
N TRP A 184 -18.11 16.50 -12.40
CA TRP A 184 -17.78 16.71 -11.00
C TRP A 184 -16.28 16.81 -10.82
N GLU A 185 -15.86 17.43 -9.73
CA GLU A 185 -14.49 17.40 -9.24
C GLU A 185 -14.46 16.95 -7.78
N MET A 186 -13.39 16.24 -7.41
CA MET A 186 -13.07 15.84 -6.05
C MET A 186 -11.62 16.21 -5.80
N LYS A 187 -11.39 17.20 -4.95
CA LYS A 187 -10.05 17.70 -4.64
C LYS A 187 -9.63 17.17 -3.27
N ASN A 188 -8.32 16.99 -3.12
CA ASN A 188 -7.69 16.59 -1.86
C ASN A 188 -8.25 15.27 -1.30
N VAL A 189 -8.53 14.30 -2.17
CA VAL A 189 -8.86 12.95 -1.69
C VAL A 189 -7.59 12.37 -1.08
N SER A 190 -7.55 12.33 0.26
CA SER A 190 -6.38 11.92 1.03
C SER A 190 -6.63 10.61 1.75
N PHE A 191 -5.58 9.80 1.83
CA PHE A 191 -5.59 8.51 2.45
C PHE A 191 -4.18 8.11 2.85
N THR A 192 -4.10 7.26 3.86
CA THR A 192 -2.85 6.89 4.50
C THR A 192 -2.70 5.37 4.50
N SER A 193 -1.48 4.88 4.26
CA SER A 193 -1.21 3.44 4.32
C SER A 193 -1.36 2.92 5.74
N ILE A 194 -1.97 1.75 5.92
CA ILE A 194 -2.14 1.13 7.23
C ILE A 194 -1.26 -0.11 7.38
N LYS A 195 -0.98 -0.46 8.64
CA LYS A 195 -0.26 -1.68 9.02
C LYS A 195 -1.24 -2.53 9.84
N PRO A 196 -1.78 -3.61 9.25
CA PRO A 196 -2.71 -4.51 9.93
C PRO A 196 -2.01 -5.39 10.98
#